data_AF-A0A8T4PZA3-F1
#
_entry.id   AF-A0A8T4PZA3-F1
#
_cell.length_a   1.000
_cell.length_b   1.000
_cell.length_c   1.000
_cell.angle_alpha   90.00
_cell.angle_beta   90.00
_cell.angle_gamma   90.00
#
_symmetry.space_group_name_H-M   'P 1'
#
loop_
_entity.id
_entity.type
_entity.pdbx_description
1 polymer ?
#
loop_
_entity_poly.entity_id
_entity_poly.type
_entity_poly.pdbx_seq_one_letter_code
_entity_poly.pdbx_strand_id
1 'polypeptide(L)'
;MLSPDNFLPERCTGPAGLDCIDNAAIDATNDNVTFILKNNLGFGIDTLSVQSASDQCTLQSSFIMVENSTGAFNASNKAANNRKIRFAVECSNDFDTGRFKSDIRVGYRNSESSLSHQASVSITGKAT
;
A
#
# COMPACT_ATOMS: atom_id res chain seq x y z
N MET A 1 25.08 -24.70 -4.03
CA MET A 1 24.79 -23.61 -4.98
C MET A 1 23.66 -22.78 -4.38
N LEU A 2 23.94 -21.57 -3.90
CA LEU A 2 22.91 -20.66 -3.42
C LEU A 2 22.26 -20.02 -4.65
N SER A 3 21.03 -20.40 -4.97
CA SER A 3 20.25 -19.74 -6.03
C SER A 3 20.05 -18.26 -5.67
N PRO A 4 20.49 -17.31 -6.51
CA PRO A 4 20.34 -15.87 -6.26
C PRO A 4 18.87 -15.39 -6.20
N ASP A 5 17.93 -16.22 -6.63
CA ASP A 5 16.49 -15.89 -6.67
C ASP A 5 15.76 -16.08 -5.32
N ASN A 6 16.42 -16.63 -4.29
CA ASN A 6 15.81 -16.86 -2.97
C ASN A 6 15.97 -15.68 -1.99
N PHE A 7 16.53 -14.55 -2.43
CA PHE A 7 16.81 -13.39 -1.57
C PHE A 7 16.21 -12.09 -2.15
N LEU A 8 14.94 -12.12 -2.54
CA LEU A 8 14.18 -10.88 -2.64
C LEU A 8 13.54 -10.61 -1.28
N PRO A 9 14.13 -9.77 -0.42
CA PRO A 9 13.44 -9.36 0.79
C PRO A 9 12.19 -8.60 0.37
N GLU A 10 11.04 -9.08 0.81
CA GLU A 10 9.81 -8.30 0.73
C GLU A 10 10.03 -7.01 1.55
N ARG A 11 9.88 -5.88 0.88
CA ARG A 11 10.04 -4.55 1.45
C ARG A 11 8.87 -3.69 1.00
N CYS A 12 8.15 -3.18 1.99
CA CYS A 12 7.30 -2.01 1.84
C CYS A 12 8.08 -0.84 2.47
N THR A 13 8.25 0.26 1.74
CA THR A 13 8.89 1.47 2.25
C THR A 13 7.96 2.65 1.99
N GLY A 14 7.39 3.19 3.07
CA GLY A 14 6.59 4.41 3.04
C GLY A 14 7.42 5.66 3.38
N PRO A 15 6.88 6.87 3.14
CA PRO A 15 7.53 8.10 3.53
C PRO A 15 7.48 8.32 5.05
N ALA A 16 8.29 9.26 5.54
CA ALA A 16 8.35 9.59 6.96
C ALA A 16 6.95 9.85 7.56
N GLY A 17 6.64 9.15 8.64
CA GLY A 17 5.35 9.23 9.33
C GLY A 17 4.26 8.32 8.76
N LEU A 18 4.47 7.65 7.63
CA LEU A 18 3.62 6.56 7.15
C LEU A 18 4.45 5.28 7.08
N ASP A 19 4.54 4.61 8.22
CA ASP A 19 5.46 3.49 8.41
C ASP A 19 4.85 2.21 7.82
N CYS A 20 5.54 1.56 6.89
CA CYS A 20 5.19 0.20 6.49
C CYS A 20 5.50 -0.74 7.67
N ILE A 21 4.48 -1.45 8.15
CA ILE A 21 4.59 -2.28 9.35
C ILE A 21 4.66 -3.78 9.06
N ASP A 22 4.19 -4.19 7.88
CA ASP A 22 4.25 -5.58 7.41
C ASP A 22 4.83 -5.63 5.99
N ASN A 23 5.29 -6.83 5.60
CA ASN A 23 5.62 -7.10 4.21
C ASN A 23 4.38 -6.93 3.33
N ALA A 24 4.59 -6.44 2.11
CA ALA A 24 3.54 -6.44 1.11
C ALA A 24 3.30 -7.88 0.63
N ALA A 25 2.04 -8.30 0.58
CA ALA A 25 1.63 -9.54 -0.07
C ALA A 25 1.33 -9.24 -1.55
N ILE A 26 1.97 -9.98 -2.45
CA ILE A 26 1.88 -9.77 -3.90
C ILE A 26 1.41 -11.09 -4.52
N ASP A 27 0.18 -11.10 -5.00
CA ASP A 27 -0.50 -12.27 -5.58
C ASP A 27 -0.57 -12.09 -7.11
N ALA A 28 0.19 -12.89 -7.85
CA ALA A 28 0.21 -12.89 -9.32
C ALA A 28 -0.96 -13.68 -9.94
N THR A 29 -1.69 -14.47 -9.14
CA THR A 29 -2.86 -15.21 -9.64
C THR A 29 -4.08 -14.30 -9.77
N ASN A 30 -4.19 -13.32 -8.87
CA ASN A 30 -5.29 -12.35 -8.84
C ASN A 30 -4.83 -10.91 -9.09
N ASP A 31 -3.58 -10.70 -9.52
CA ASP A 31 -2.94 -9.40 -9.76
C ASP A 31 -3.14 -8.39 -8.62
N ASN A 32 -3.02 -8.87 -7.39
CA ASN A 32 -3.36 -8.12 -6.18
C ASN A 32 -2.12 -7.83 -5.34
N VAL A 33 -2.01 -6.58 -4.90
CA VAL A 33 -0.95 -6.10 -4.01
C VAL A 33 -1.58 -5.58 -2.72
N THR A 34 -1.31 -6.24 -1.60
CA THR A 34 -1.78 -5.82 -0.28
C THR A 34 -0.63 -5.34 0.58
N PHE A 35 -0.76 -4.15 1.16
CA PHE A 35 0.25 -3.59 2.07
C PHE A 35 -0.42 -2.82 3.22
N ILE A 36 0.31 -2.64 4.32
CA ILE A 36 -0.21 -2.00 5.52
C ILE A 36 0.71 -0.85 5.95
N LEU A 37 0.13 0.33 6.07
CA LEU A 37 0.78 1.51 6.62
C LEU A 37 0.25 1.82 8.01
N LYS A 38 1.13 2.24 8.91
CA LYS A 38 0.77 2.84 10.20
C LYS A 38 0.88 4.35 10.07
N ASN A 39 -0.21 5.06 10.37
CA ASN A 39 -0.15 6.51 10.49
C ASN A 39 0.61 6.89 11.76
N ASN A 40 1.74 7.57 11.60
CA ASN A 40 2.62 8.06 12.66
C ASN A 40 2.97 9.55 12.41
N LEU A 41 2.12 10.28 11.69
CA LEU A 41 2.31 11.69 11.36
C LEU A 41 2.01 12.65 12.53
N GLY A 42 1.48 12.13 13.65
CA GLY A 42 1.08 12.93 14.80
C GLY A 42 -0.36 13.45 14.77
N PHE A 43 -1.03 13.35 13.62
CA PHE A 43 -2.43 13.77 13.39
C PHE A 43 -3.23 12.68 12.66
N GLY A 44 -4.56 12.82 12.61
CA GLY A 44 -5.40 11.92 11.80
C GLY A 44 -5.31 12.24 10.31
N ILE A 45 -5.40 11.23 9.45
CA ILE A 45 -5.44 11.39 7.99
C ILE A 45 -6.73 10.85 7.39
N ASP A 46 -7.25 11.51 6.35
CA ASP A 46 -8.28 10.98 5.46
C ASP A 46 -7.61 10.51 4.17
N THR A 47 -7.67 9.24 3.84
CA THR A 47 -7.13 8.73 2.56
C THR A 47 -8.02 9.18 1.40
N LEU A 48 -7.43 9.82 0.40
CA LEU A 48 -8.15 10.45 -0.72
C LEU A 48 -8.06 9.62 -2.01
N SER A 49 -6.88 9.07 -2.30
CA SER A 49 -6.64 8.39 -3.58
C SER A 49 -5.50 7.40 -3.48
N VAL A 50 -5.55 6.35 -4.31
CA VAL A 50 -4.42 5.48 -4.57
C VAL A 50 -4.14 5.54 -6.07
N GLN A 51 -2.89 5.74 -6.45
CA GLN A 51 -2.45 5.88 -7.84
C GLN A 51 -1.21 5.02 -8.08
N SER A 52 -1.09 4.46 -9.28
CA SER A 52 0.12 3.76 -9.67
C SER A 52 1.19 4.79 -10.02
N ALA A 53 2.43 4.50 -9.65
CA ALA A 53 3.58 5.33 -10.02
C ALA A 53 4.64 4.57 -10.81
N SER A 54 4.36 3.32 -11.20
CA SER A 54 5.25 2.46 -11.97
C SER A 54 4.48 1.48 -12.85
N ASP A 55 5.20 0.87 -13.79
CA ASP A 55 4.60 0.10 -14.89
C ASP A 55 4.21 -1.34 -14.52
N GLN A 56 4.75 -1.90 -13.42
CA GLN A 56 4.44 -3.28 -13.00
C GLN A 56 3.13 -3.43 -12.23
N CYS A 57 2.47 -2.33 -11.85
CA CYS A 57 1.11 -2.35 -11.35
C CYS A 57 0.40 -1.07 -11.80
N THR A 58 -0.39 -1.18 -12.86
CA THR A 58 -1.33 -0.17 -13.32
C THR A 58 -2.61 -0.34 -12.51
N LEU A 59 -3.00 0.68 -11.75
CA LEU A 59 -4.11 0.55 -10.81
C LEU A 59 -5.45 0.39 -11.53
N GLN A 60 -6.11 -0.76 -11.35
CA GLN A 60 -7.48 -1.02 -11.80
C GLN A 60 -8.47 -0.58 -10.73
N SER A 61 -8.29 -1.09 -9.51
CA SER A 61 -9.13 -0.78 -8.37
C SER A 61 -8.30 -0.75 -7.09
N SER A 62 -8.78 -0.02 -6.08
CA SER A 62 -8.12 0.04 -4.78
C SER A 62 -9.14 0.01 -3.67
N PHE A 63 -8.85 -0.77 -2.65
CA PHE A 63 -9.65 -0.91 -1.45
C PHE A 63 -8.82 -0.49 -0.24
N ILE A 64 -9.42 0.34 0.62
CA ILE A 64 -8.77 0.90 1.81
C ILE A 64 -9.56 0.45 3.03
N MET A 65 -8.86 -0.06 4.04
CA MET A 65 -9.46 -0.51 5.29
C MET A 65 -8.63 0.01 6.46
N VAL A 66 -9.28 0.63 7.45
CA VAL A 66 -8.62 1.07 8.69
C VAL A 66 -8.85 0.03 9.77
N GLU A 67 -7.80 -0.35 10.51
CA GLU A 67 -7.91 -1.32 11.60
C GLU A 67 -9.00 -0.87 12.59
N ASN A 68 -9.93 -1.79 12.89
CA ASN A 68 -11.13 -1.60 13.73
C ASN A 68 -12.38 -0.98 13.05
N SER A 69 -12.45 -0.93 11.71
CA SER A 69 -13.72 -0.68 11.00
C SER A 69 -14.49 -1.99 10.79
N THR A 70 -15.58 -2.22 11.52
CA THR A 70 -16.50 -3.34 11.24
C THR A 70 -17.35 -3.02 10.02
N GLY A 71 -16.90 -3.46 8.84
CA GLY A 71 -17.64 -3.30 7.59
C GLY A 71 -16.76 -3.62 6.39
N ALA A 72 -17.40 -3.97 5.26
CA ALA A 72 -16.76 -4.17 3.97
C ALA A 72 -15.82 -3.00 3.60
N PHE A 73 -14.92 -3.25 2.63
CA PHE A 73 -13.88 -2.40 2.03
C PHE A 73 -14.31 -0.99 1.51
N ASN A 74 -15.18 -0.27 2.21
CA ASN A 74 -15.73 1.03 1.85
C ASN A 74 -16.10 1.90 3.08
N ALA A 75 -15.71 1.53 4.30
CA ALA A 75 -16.16 2.20 5.52
C ALA A 75 -15.01 2.95 6.23
N SER A 76 -14.93 4.26 5.94
CA SER A 76 -14.03 5.27 6.53
C SER A 76 -12.57 5.21 6.12
N ASN A 77 -12.18 6.13 5.23
CA ASN A 77 -10.79 6.43 4.88
C ASN A 77 -10.04 7.20 5.98
N LYS A 78 -10.69 7.50 7.12
CA LYS A 78 -10.09 8.27 8.20
C LYS A 78 -9.34 7.37 9.18
N ALA A 79 -8.04 7.58 9.27
CA ALA A 79 -7.15 6.90 10.21
C ALA A 79 -6.57 7.90 11.22
N ALA A 80 -6.92 7.74 12.49
CA ALA A 80 -6.31 8.52 13.57
C ALA A 80 -4.80 8.23 13.68
N ASN A 81 -4.07 9.10 14.39
CA ASN A 81 -2.66 8.85 14.68
C ASN A 81 -2.48 7.48 15.38
N ASN A 82 -1.39 6.78 15.05
CA ASN A 82 -1.06 5.41 15.44
C ASN A 82 -2.00 4.30 14.95
N ARG A 83 -2.93 4.58 14.03
CA ARG A 83 -3.81 3.56 13.43
C ARG A 83 -3.21 2.97 12.16
N LYS A 84 -3.51 1.70 11.92
CA LYS A 84 -3.11 0.98 10.71
C LYS A 84 -4.14 1.15 9.61
N ILE A 85 -3.65 1.19 8.39
CA ILE A 85 -4.41 1.30 7.16
C ILE A 85 -3.92 0.21 6.24
N ARG A 86 -4.79 -0.73 5.92
CA ARG A 86 -4.55 -1.75 4.91
C ARG A 86 -5.02 -1.23 3.56
N PHE A 87 -4.14 -1.35 2.58
CA PHE A 87 -4.41 -1.08 1.18
C PHE A 87 -4.40 -2.42 0.45
N ALA A 88 -5.44 -2.70 -0.32
CA ALA A 88 -5.45 -3.77 -1.31
C ALA A 88 -5.63 -3.11 -2.67
N VAL A 89 -4.69 -3.36 -3.58
CA VAL A 89 -4.62 -2.76 -4.90
C VAL A 89 -4.71 -3.86 -5.92
N GLU A 90 -5.69 -3.76 -6.81
CA GLU A 90 -5.82 -4.63 -7.99
C GLU A 90 -5.12 -3.95 -9.16
N CYS A 91 -4.21 -4.66 -9.79
CA CYS A 91 -3.45 -4.20 -10.94
C CYS A 91 -4.13 -4.71 -12.23
N SER A 92 -4.21 -3.88 -13.27
CA SER A 92 -4.81 -4.25 -14.57
C SER A 92 -3.83 -4.96 -15.51
N ASN A 93 -2.55 -4.96 -15.16
CA ASN A 93 -1.51 -5.59 -15.94
C ASN A 93 -1.16 -6.89 -15.24
N ASP A 94 -1.52 -8.00 -15.87
CA ASP A 94 -1.14 -9.34 -15.44
C ASP A 94 0.38 -9.35 -15.19
N PHE A 95 0.79 -9.60 -13.95
CA PHE A 95 2.21 -9.68 -13.62
C PHE A 95 2.61 -11.11 -13.28
N ASP A 96 3.67 -11.60 -13.93
CA ASP A 96 4.14 -12.97 -13.72
C ASP A 96 4.64 -13.20 -12.29
N THR A 97 4.52 -14.45 -11.84
CA THR A 97 5.22 -14.92 -10.63
C THR A 97 6.72 -14.63 -10.74
N GLY A 98 7.33 -14.19 -9.63
CA GLY A 98 8.74 -13.84 -9.62
C GLY A 98 9.00 -12.47 -9.00
N ARG A 99 9.96 -11.71 -9.54
CA ARG A 99 10.35 -10.43 -8.96
C ARG A 99 9.30 -9.36 -9.28
N PHE A 100 8.71 -8.80 -8.24
CA PHE A 100 7.81 -7.66 -8.34
C PHE A 100 8.45 -6.41 -7.73
N LYS A 101 8.35 -5.30 -8.45
CA LYS A 101 8.73 -3.98 -7.94
C LYS A 101 7.78 -2.93 -8.49
N SER A 102 7.07 -2.25 -7.59
CA SER A 102 6.14 -1.20 -7.95
C SER A 102 6.14 -0.07 -6.92
N ASP A 103 5.94 1.16 -7.38
CA ASP A 103 5.67 2.32 -6.53
C ASP A 103 4.17 2.64 -6.57
N ILE A 104 3.56 2.82 -5.40
CA ILE A 104 2.15 3.16 -5.24
C ILE A 104 2.05 4.51 -4.53
N ARG A 105 1.36 5.47 -5.13
CA ARG A 105 1.12 6.79 -4.55
C ARG A 105 -0.18 6.80 -3.77
N VAL A 106 -0.09 7.07 -2.47
CA VAL A 106 -1.22 7.27 -1.56
C VAL A 106 -1.42 8.77 -1.36
N GLY A 107 -2.53 9.30 -1.85
CA GLY A 107 -3.01 10.65 -1.54
C GLY A 107 -3.77 10.64 -0.22
N TYR A 108 -3.45 11.56 0.68
CA TYR A 108 -4.15 11.71 1.95
C TYR A 108 -4.34 13.18 2.30
N ARG A 109 -5.31 13.49 3.15
CA ARG A 109 -5.55 14.82 3.71
C ARG A 109 -5.32 14.79 5.20
N ASN A 110 -4.61 15.79 5.71
CA ASN A 110 -4.52 16.02 7.13
C ASN A 110 -5.91 16.43 7.65
N SER A 111 -6.45 15.66 8.61
CA SER A 111 -7.81 15.88 9.12
C SER A 111 -7.95 17.12 10.02
N GLU A 112 -6.84 17.72 10.45
CA GLU A 112 -6.82 18.93 11.28
C GLU A 112 -6.63 20.20 10.45
N SER A 113 -5.71 20.19 9.48
CA SER A 113 -5.41 21.36 8.64
C SER A 113 -6.13 21.37 7.30
N SER A 114 -6.78 20.27 6.92
CA SER A 114 -7.38 20.05 5.59
C SER A 114 -6.38 20.10 4.42
N LEU A 115 -5.07 20.12 4.68
CA LEU A 115 -4.04 20.08 3.64
C LEU A 115 -3.91 18.69 3.03
N SER A 116 -3.86 18.63 1.70
CA SER A 116 -3.67 17.39 0.95
C SER A 116 -2.19 17.14 0.65
N HIS A 117 -1.81 15.88 0.74
CA HIS A 117 -0.46 15.39 0.54
C HIS A 117 -0.49 14.12 -0.31
N GLN A 118 0.63 13.80 -0.94
CA GLN A 118 0.82 12.54 -1.64
C GLN A 118 2.10 11.87 -1.13
N ALA A 119 2.00 10.57 -0.88
CA ALA A 119 3.04 9.72 -0.34
C ALA A 119 3.33 8.59 -1.32
N SER A 120 4.58 8.42 -1.75
CA SER A 120 4.98 7.26 -2.53
C SER A 120 5.38 6.11 -1.59
N VAL A 121 4.78 4.94 -1.81
CA VAL A 121 5.09 3.70 -1.12
C VAL A 121 5.76 2.77 -2.12
N SER A 122 7.02 2.44 -1.87
CA SER A 122 7.77 1.49 -2.70
C SER A 122 7.55 0.08 -2.20
N ILE A 123 7.09 -0.79 -3.09
CA ILE A 123 6.84 -2.21 -2.85
C ILE A 123 7.84 -3.01 -3.68
N THR A 124 8.57 -3.91 -3.03
CA THR A 124 9.44 -4.87 -3.69
C THR A 124 9.25 -6.21 -3.01
N GLY A 125 9.11 -7.27 -3.77
CA GLY A 125 8.93 -8.61 -3.19
C GLY A 125 8.88 -9.68 -4.26
N LYS A 126 8.52 -10.88 -3.83
CA LYS A 126 8.24 -11.98 -4.75
C LYS A 126 6.73 -12.04 -4.98
N ALA A 127 6.30 -11.87 -6.22
CA ALA A 127 4.95 -12.21 -6.64
C ALA A 127 4.82 -13.74 -6.64
N THR A 128 3.83 -14.24 -5.90
CA THR A 128 3.55 -15.67 -5.75
C THR A 128 2.22 -16.04 -6.38
#